data_AF-A0A1W9TAD7-F1
#
_entry.id   AF-A0A1W9TAD7-F1
#
_cell.length_a   1.000
_cell.length_b   1.000
_cell.length_c   1.000
_cell.angle_alpha   90.00
_cell.angle_beta   90.00
_cell.angle_gamma   90.00
#
_symmetry.space_group_name_H-M   'P 1'
#
loop_
_entity.id
_entity.type
_entity.pdbx_description
1 polymer ?
#
loop_
_entity_poly.entity_id
_entity_poly.type
_entity_poly.pdbx_seq_one_letter_code
_entity_poly.pdbx_strand_id
1 'polypeptide(L)'
;MEQTQNEKPYKTIRAGKISIALWQKEVAGKEGGSFTQYSARIQKRYLDRQTGKWETTEYLYRHDLADLIACAQKAYETVSLTETELGQQELIPDQQQ
;
A
#
# COMPACT_ATOMS: atom_id res chain seq x y z
N MET A 1 5.39 22.41 -11.91
CA MET A 1 5.81 21.49 -10.85
C MET A 1 4.53 20.99 -10.21
N GLU A 2 4.09 19.80 -10.59
CA GLU A 2 2.77 19.27 -10.21
C GLU A 2 2.78 18.91 -8.72
N GLN A 3 1.84 19.49 -7.98
CA GLN A 3 1.67 19.28 -6.55
C GLN A 3 1.27 17.82 -6.34
N THR A 4 2.17 17.00 -5.78
CA THR A 4 1.79 15.70 -5.26
C THR A 4 0.87 15.94 -4.07
N GLN A 5 -0.44 15.83 -4.30
CA GLN A 5 -1.41 15.85 -3.22
C GLN A 5 -0.96 14.85 -2.16
N ASN A 6 -0.97 15.30 -0.91
CA ASN A 6 -0.54 14.55 0.27
C ASN A 6 -1.57 13.44 0.57
N GLU A 7 -1.69 12.50 -0.36
CA GLU A 7 -2.60 11.37 -0.25
C GLU A 7 -2.11 10.47 0.87
N LYS A 8 -2.91 10.41 1.93
CA LYS A 8 -2.70 9.47 3.03
C LYS A 8 -2.82 8.05 2.49
N PRO A 9 -2.05 7.08 3.02
CA PRO A 9 -2.23 5.70 2.63
C PRO A 9 -3.66 5.27 2.92
N TYR A 10 -4.32 4.61 1.97
CA TYR A 10 -5.69 4.12 2.16
C TYR A 10 -5.72 2.97 3.16
N LYS A 11 -4.61 2.24 3.32
CA LYS A 11 -4.47 1.17 4.31
C LYS A 11 -3.04 1.06 4.81
N THR A 12 -2.88 0.64 6.06
CA THR A 12 -1.56 0.31 6.63
C THR A 12 -1.65 -0.99 7.41
N ILE A 13 -0.82 -1.94 7.03
CA ILE A 13 -0.68 -3.26 7.65
C ILE A 13 0.55 -3.22 8.55
N ARG A 14 0.47 -3.88 9.72
CA ARG A 14 1.54 -3.89 10.72
C ARG A 14 1.76 -5.29 11.26
N ALA A 15 3.03 -5.65 11.46
CA ALA A 15 3.46 -6.82 12.20
C ALA A 15 4.74 -6.46 12.95
N GLY A 16 4.71 -6.57 14.28
CA GLY A 16 5.84 -6.21 15.13
C GLY A 16 6.35 -4.79 14.86
N LYS A 17 7.61 -4.70 14.42
CA LYS A 17 8.28 -3.43 14.10
C LYS A 17 8.11 -2.99 12.66
N ILE A 18 7.54 -3.84 11.81
CA ILE A 18 7.35 -3.61 10.38
C ILE A 18 5.93 -3.11 10.10
N SER A 19 5.84 -2.20 9.15
CA SER A 19 4.59 -1.72 8.60
C SER A 19 4.69 -1.60 7.09
N ILE A 20 3.60 -1.91 6.40
CA ILE A 20 3.43 -1.67 4.97
C ILE A 20 2.22 -0.77 4.80
N ALA A 21 2.46 0.44 4.33
CA ALA A 21 1.40 1.37 3.95
C ALA A 21 1.11 1.21 2.45
N LEU A 22 -0.15 1.33 2.07
CA LEU A 22 -0.64 1.13 0.71
C LEU A 22 -1.28 2.43 0.21
N TRP A 23 -0.95 2.78 -1.03
CA TRP A 23 -1.49 3.92 -1.76
C TRP A 23 -2.11 3.45 -3.05
N GLN A 24 -3.11 4.18 -3.50
CA GLN A 24 -3.75 4.00 -4.79
C GLN A 24 -3.90 5.38 -5.42
N LYS A 25 -3.67 5.47 -6.72
CA LYS A 25 -3.96 6.68 -7.49
C LYS A 25 -4.47 6.29 -8.88
N GLU A 26 -5.39 7.07 -9.42
CA GLU A 26 -5.80 6.92 -10.80
C GLU A 26 -4.74 7.54 -11.70
N VAL A 27 -4.30 6.79 -12.71
CA VAL A 27 -3.30 7.23 -13.68
C VAL A 27 -3.91 7.15 -15.07
N ALA A 28 -3.73 8.21 -15.85
CA ALA A 28 -4.10 8.20 -17.25
C ALA A 28 -3.21 7.20 -18.01
N GLY A 29 -3.85 6.25 -18.66
CA GLY A 29 -3.26 5.33 -19.61
C GLY A 29 -2.87 6.05 -20.91
N LYS A 30 -1.86 5.51 -21.59
CA LYS A 30 -1.31 6.09 -22.83
C LYS A 30 -2.31 6.12 -23.99
N GLU A 31 -3.36 5.30 -23.93
CA GLU A 31 -4.35 5.11 -25.00
C GLU A 31 -5.76 5.62 -24.60
N GLY A 32 -5.85 6.59 -23.68
CA GLY A 32 -7.12 7.26 -23.35
C GLY A 32 -8.01 6.54 -22.33
N GLY A 33 -7.57 5.39 -21.79
CA GLY A 33 -8.15 4.80 -20.58
C GLY A 33 -7.50 5.34 -19.30
N SER A 34 -8.11 5.12 -18.14
CA SER A 34 -7.46 5.28 -16.83
C SER A 34 -7.24 3.91 -16.19
N PHE A 35 -6.24 3.79 -15.33
CA PHE A 35 -6.05 2.60 -14.50
C PHE A 35 -5.65 3.01 -13.09
N THR A 36 -6.03 2.20 -12.10
CA THR A 36 -5.60 2.41 -10.72
C THR A 36 -4.19 1.86 -10.54
N GLN A 37 -3.24 2.73 -10.19
CA GLN A 37 -1.90 2.33 -9.79
C GLN A 37 -1.85 2.12 -8.28
N TYR A 38 -1.55 0.89 -7.86
CA TYR A 38 -1.25 0.56 -6.47
C TYR A 38 0.24 0.70 -6.17
N SER A 39 0.58 1.21 -5.00
CA SER A 39 1.95 1.25 -4.50
C SER A 39 2.03 0.97 -3.01
N ALA A 40 3.17 0.48 -2.55
CA ALA A 40 3.40 0.10 -1.17
C ALA A 40 4.70 0.71 -0.63
N ARG A 41 4.69 1.17 0.62
CA ARG A 41 5.89 1.63 1.33
C ARG A 41 6.10 0.79 2.58
N ILE A 42 7.26 0.14 2.64
CA ILE A 42 7.70 -0.65 3.80
C ILE A 42 8.43 0.30 4.76
N GLN A 43 8.13 0.21 6.05
CA GLN A 43 8.84 0.94 7.10
C GLN A 43 9.05 0.05 8.32
N LYS A 44 10.28 0.07 8.85
CA LYS A 44 10.60 -0.50 10.16
C LYS A 44 10.78 0.60 11.20
N ARG A 45 10.21 0.42 12.40
CA ARG A 45 10.42 1.33 13.54
C ARG A 45 11.32 0.70 14.59
N TYR A 46 12.21 1.49 15.16
CA TYR A 46 13.04 1.08 16.29
C TYR A 46 13.17 2.22 17.30
N LEU A 47 13.41 1.85 18.56
CA LEU A 47 13.77 2.81 19.59
C LEU A 47 15.28 3.06 19.48
N ASP A 48 15.66 4.27 19.11
CA ASP A 48 17.05 4.69 19.15
C ASP A 48 17.50 4.79 20.61
N ARG A 49 18.56 4.05 20.96
CA ARG A 49 19.08 4.00 22.33
C ARG A 49 19.81 5.27 22.74
N GLN A 50 20.32 6.06 21.79
CA GLN A 50 21.04 7.29 22.09
C GLN A 50 20.07 8.44 22.38
N THR A 51 19.03 8.56 21.57
CA THR A 51 18.07 9.66 21.64
C THR A 51 16.81 9.32 22.43
N GLY A 52 16.52 8.03 22.64
CA GLY A 52 15.28 7.55 23.25
C GLY A 52 14.05 7.76 22.36
N LYS A 53 14.24 8.12 21.08
CA LYS A 53 13.15 8.40 20.15
C LYS A 53 12.86 7.20 19.26
N TRP A 54 11.61 7.11 18.83
CA TRP A 54 11.23 6.14 17.82
C TRP A 54 11.63 6.66 16.45
N GLU A 55 12.54 5.94 15.79
CA GLU A 55 13.04 6.25 14.47
C GLU A 55 12.61 5.20 13.45
N THR A 56 12.68 5.55 12.17
CA THR A 56 12.43 4.62 11.07
C THR A 56 13.70 4.24 10.34
N THR A 57 13.77 3.01 9.82
CA THR A 57 14.90 2.54 9.02
C THR A 57 14.43 1.65 7.87
N GLU A 58 15.25 1.59 6.83
CA GLU A 58 15.10 0.65 5.70
C GLU A 58 15.93 -0.63 5.92
N TYR A 59 16.78 -0.66 6.96
CA TYR A 59 17.61 -1.81 7.28
C TYR A 59 16.82 -2.88 8.05
N LEU A 60 16.74 -4.08 7.45
CA LEU A 60 16.07 -5.24 8.01
C LEU A 60 17.08 -6.23 8.57
N TYR A 61 16.79 -6.78 9.76
CA TYR A 61 17.52 -7.89 10.35
C TYR A 61 16.81 -9.20 10.06
N ARG A 62 17.50 -10.33 10.28
CA ARG A 62 16.94 -11.68 10.08
C ARG A 62 15.58 -11.88 10.77
N HIS A 63 15.41 -11.36 11.99
CA HIS A 63 14.15 -11.51 12.74
C HIS A 63 13.00 -10.67 12.18
N ASP A 64 13.29 -9.58 11.46
CA ASP A 64 12.26 -8.74 10.85
C ASP A 64 11.65 -9.41 9.60
N LEU A 65 12.32 -10.43 9.03
CA LEU A 65 11.88 -11.08 7.80
C LEU A 65 10.54 -11.81 7.98
N ALA A 66 10.28 -12.40 9.15
CA ALA A 66 9.00 -13.07 9.40
C ALA A 66 7.84 -12.05 9.43
N ASP A 67 8.04 -10.93 10.12
CA ASP A 67 7.08 -9.83 10.17
C ASP A 67 6.86 -9.21 8.77
N LEU A 68 7.93 -9.07 7.99
CA LEU A 68 7.86 -8.57 6.62
C LEU A 68 7.05 -9.51 5.72
N ILE A 69 7.31 -10.83 5.77
CA ILE A 69 6.58 -11.81 4.98
C ILE A 69 5.09 -11.75 5.30
N ALA A 70 4.73 -11.73 6.58
CA ALA A 70 3.34 -11.64 7.02
C ALA A 70 2.67 -10.34 6.53
N CYS A 71 3.36 -9.20 6.66
CA CYS A 71 2.85 -7.93 6.15
C CYS A 71 2.68 -7.93 4.63
N ALA A 72 3.67 -8.45 3.91
CA ALA A 72 3.69 -8.45 2.44
C ALA A 72 2.60 -9.36 1.87
N GLN A 73 2.40 -10.54 2.46
CA GLN A 73 1.29 -11.42 2.10
C GLN A 73 -0.05 -10.73 2.29
N LYS A 74 -0.27 -10.10 3.46
CA LYS A 74 -1.53 -9.42 3.73
C LYS A 74 -1.75 -8.18 2.86
N ALA A 75 -0.66 -7.51 2.48
CA ALA A 75 -0.68 -6.37 1.57
C ALA A 75 -1.10 -6.81 0.18
N TYR A 76 -0.51 -7.88 -0.33
CA TYR A 76 -0.88 -8.46 -1.62
C TYR A 76 -2.35 -8.89 -1.63
N GLU A 77 -2.79 -9.67 -0.62
CA GLU A 77 -4.20 -10.05 -0.48
C GLU A 77 -5.13 -8.84 -0.50
N THR A 78 -4.77 -7.77 0.22
CA THR A 78 -5.57 -6.55 0.27
C THR A 78 -5.69 -5.92 -1.12
N VAL A 79 -4.58 -5.77 -1.83
CA VAL A 79 -4.58 -5.14 -3.16
C VAL A 79 -5.37 -6.00 -4.15
N SER A 80 -5.12 -7.31 -4.20
CA SER A 80 -5.78 -8.21 -5.15
C SER A 80 -7.28 -8.35 -4.90
N LEU A 81 -7.73 -8.34 -3.64
CA LEU A 81 -9.16 -8.32 -3.33
C LEU A 81 -9.80 -6.98 -3.73
N THR A 82 -9.09 -5.87 -3.51
CA THR A 82 -9.57 -4.54 -3.91
C THR A 82 -9.71 -4.43 -5.44
N GLU A 83 -8.73 -4.95 -6.20
CA GLU A 83 -8.81 -5.06 -7.67
C GLU A 83 -10.01 -5.91 -8.12
N THR A 84 -10.27 -7.01 -7.42
CA THR A 84 -11.39 -7.92 -7.74
C THR A 84 -12.75 -7.27 -7.47
N GLU A 85 -12.89 -6.57 -6.35
CA GLU A 85 -14.14 -5.86 -5.99
C GLU A 85 -14.43 -4.70 -6.95
N LEU A 86 -13.41 -3.92 -7.34
CA LEU A 86 -13.55 -2.81 -8.29
C LEU A 86 -13.83 -3.32 -9.72
N GLY A 87 -13.17 -4.39 -10.16
CA GLY A 87 -13.41 -5.00 -11.47
C GLY A 87 -14.81 -5.62 -11.64
N GLN A 88 -15.53 -5.87 -10.54
CA GLN A 88 -16.91 -6.37 -10.56
C GLN A 88 -17.97 -5.25 -10.65
N GLN A 89 -17.62 -4.01 -10.33
CA GLN A 89 -18.56 -2.87 -10.39
C GLN A 89 -18.68 -2.24 -11.78
N GLU A 90 -17.72 -2.44 -12.70
CA GLU A 90 -17.82 -1.95 -14.09
C GLU A 90 -18.66 -2.84 -15.02
N LEU A 91 -19.16 -3.99 -14.55
CA LEU A 91 -19.89 -4.97 -15.36
C LEU A 91 -21.41 -4.98 -15.14
N ILE A 92 -22.00 -3.90 -14.63
CA ILE A 92 -23.44 -3.68 -14.73
C ILE A 92 -23.69 -2.72 -15.89
N PRO A 93 -23.88 -3.21 -17.14
CA PRO A 93 -24.47 -2.37 -18.16
C PRO A 93 -25.88 -2.04 -17.70
N ASP A 94 -26.17 -0.75 -17.53
CA ASP A 94 -27.53 -0.22 -17.50
C ASP A 94 -28.24 -0.73 -18.78
N GLN A 95 -28.94 -1.85 -18.62
CA GLN A 95 -29.93 -2.34 -19.56
C GLN A 95 -31.27 -1.88 -19.03
N GLN A 96 -32.04 -1.27 -19.95
CA GLN A 96 -33.47 -0.91 -19.86
C GLN A 96 -33.70 0.50 -19.28
N GLN A 97 -34.36 1.44 -19.97
CA GLN A 97 -35.37 1.33 -21.02
C GLN A 97 -35.53 2.67 -21.76
#